data_AF-A0A164Z100-F1
#
_entry.id   AF-A0A164Z100-F1
#
_cell.length_a   1.000
_cell.length_b   1.000
_cell.length_c   1.000
_cell.angle_alpha   90.00
_cell.angle_beta   90.00
_cell.angle_gamma   90.00
#
_symmetry.space_group_name_H-M   'P 1'
#
loop_
_entity.id
_entity.type
_entity.pdbx_description
1 polymer ?
#
loop_
_entity_poly.entity_id
_entity_poly.type
_entity_poly.pdbx_seq_one_letter_code
_entity_poly.pdbx_strand_id
1 'polypeptide(L)'
;MMEVYTYKQELERGQLLTVPPYLVKRRKQHYHYLEQLGIDLILGCNGFIWVGEHIDTKDDMVEDQVAKSEQQNENPGDNFSKETYTSVEIRQNICRAANAVRVLCALGFNITADVIIETVKLSNSVDIHEMLGPEFYVLVAESEVERRRSSKRI
;
A
#
# COMPACT_ATOMS: atom_id res chain seq x y z
N MET A 1 26.05 17.04 -18.45
CA MET A 1 25.02 16.05 -18.83
C MET A 1 24.61 15.38 -17.53
N MET A 2 23.35 15.49 -17.10
CA MET A 2 22.92 14.99 -15.80
C MET A 2 22.33 13.60 -16.01
N GLU A 3 22.99 12.56 -15.49
CA GLU A 3 22.45 11.20 -15.52
C GLU A 3 21.21 11.15 -14.63
N VAL A 4 20.05 10.90 -15.23
CA VAL A 4 18.80 10.71 -14.49
C VAL A 4 18.79 9.25 -14.03
N TYR A 5 19.42 8.99 -12.89
CA TYR A 5 19.37 7.68 -12.23
C TYR A 5 17.90 7.30 -11.99
N THR A 6 17.41 6.37 -12.82
CA THR A 6 16.05 5.86 -12.69
C THR A 6 16.09 4.73 -11.67
N TYR A 7 15.94 5.10 -10.39
CA TYR A 7 15.87 4.13 -9.30
C TYR A 7 14.67 3.20 -9.50
N LYS A 8 14.96 1.95 -9.86
CA LYS A 8 13.97 0.86 -9.90
C LYS A 8 13.81 0.33 -8.49
N GLN A 9 12.84 0.86 -7.74
CA GLN A 9 12.43 0.24 -6.47
C GLN A 9 11.83 -1.14 -6.75
N GLU A 10 12.28 -2.15 -6.02
CA GLU A 10 11.68 -3.48 -6.02
C GLU A 10 10.53 -3.51 -4.99
N LEU A 11 9.41 -4.14 -5.36
CA LEU A 11 8.16 -4.06 -4.60
C LEU A 11 8.00 -5.25 -3.67
N GLU A 12 8.60 -5.15 -2.48
CA GLU A 12 8.60 -6.19 -1.46
C GLU A 12 7.57 -5.95 -0.34
N ARG A 13 7.23 -6.99 0.44
CA ARG A 13 6.38 -6.88 1.65
C ARG A 13 5.01 -6.24 1.41
N GLY A 14 4.38 -6.60 0.28
CA GLY A 14 3.06 -6.10 -0.10
C GLY A 14 2.23 -7.12 -0.88
N GLN A 15 1.02 -6.69 -1.26
CA GLN A 15 0.09 -7.42 -2.10
C GLN A 15 -0.14 -6.67 -3.41
N LEU A 16 0.05 -7.38 -4.53
CA LEU A 16 -0.37 -6.92 -5.85
C LEU A 16 -1.83 -7.34 -6.12
N LEU A 17 -2.60 -6.41 -6.65
CA LEU A 17 -4.02 -6.52 -7.01
C LEU A 17 -4.17 -6.20 -8.50
N THR A 18 -5.13 -6.88 -9.14
CA THR A 18 -5.52 -6.58 -10.52
C THR A 18 -6.97 -6.12 -10.53
N VAL A 19 -7.23 -4.97 -11.14
CA VAL A 19 -8.57 -4.37 -11.32
C VAL A 19 -8.77 -3.98 -12.78
N PRO A 20 -10.02 -3.84 -13.28
CA PRO A 20 -10.27 -3.31 -14.60
C PRO A 20 -9.64 -1.91 -14.78
N PRO A 21 -8.78 -1.67 -15.79
CA PRO A 21 -7.98 -0.43 -15.88
C PRO A 21 -8.82 0.85 -15.96
N TYR A 22 -10.06 0.77 -16.46
CA TYR A 22 -10.98 1.90 -16.56
C TYR A 22 -11.47 2.42 -15.20
N LEU A 23 -11.33 1.65 -14.12
CA LEU A 23 -11.64 2.11 -12.76
C LEU A 23 -10.52 2.97 -12.16
N VAL A 24 -9.28 2.87 -12.66
CA VAL A 24 -8.15 3.63 -12.13
C VAL A 24 -8.08 5.01 -12.78
N LYS A 25 -8.43 6.06 -12.02
CA LYS A 25 -8.44 7.43 -12.55
C LYS A 25 -7.00 7.92 -12.78
N ARG A 26 -6.69 8.33 -14.01
CA ARG A 26 -5.40 8.96 -14.35
C ARG A 26 -5.15 10.22 -13.50
N ARG A 27 -3.97 10.30 -12.88
CA ARG A 27 -3.49 11.42 -12.05
C ARG A 27 -2.03 11.72 -12.44
N LYS A 28 -1.42 12.77 -11.87
CA LYS A 28 0.02 13.05 -12.05
C LYS A 28 0.90 12.22 -11.11
N GLN A 29 0.36 11.89 -9.94
CA GLN A 29 1.00 11.09 -8.91
C GLN A 29 0.24 9.77 -8.78
N HIS A 30 0.98 8.67 -8.74
CA HIS A 30 0.46 7.30 -8.63
C HIS A 30 0.94 6.58 -7.37
N TYR A 31 2.01 7.07 -6.73
CA TYR A 31 2.54 6.59 -5.46
C TYR A 31 2.00 7.47 -4.32
N HIS A 32 1.42 6.85 -3.31
CA HIS A 32 0.82 7.49 -2.15
C HIS A 32 1.28 6.79 -0.87
N TYR A 33 2.06 7.49 -0.05
CA TYR A 33 2.33 7.05 1.32
C TYR A 33 1.12 7.37 2.21
N LEU A 34 0.60 6.36 2.91
CA LEU A 34 -0.53 6.47 3.82
C LEU A 34 -0.03 6.43 5.27
N GLU A 35 0.50 7.56 5.73
CA GLU A 35 1.16 7.72 7.04
C GLU A 35 0.34 7.19 8.23
N GLN A 36 -1.00 7.34 8.21
CA GLN A 36 -1.87 6.86 9.30
C GLN A 36 -2.02 5.33 9.34
N LEU A 37 -1.51 4.62 8.33
CA LEU A 37 -1.58 3.17 8.17
C LEU A 37 -0.19 2.53 8.08
N GLY A 38 0.88 3.31 7.89
CA GLY A 38 2.24 2.81 7.67
C GLY A 38 2.43 2.03 6.36
N ILE A 39 1.60 2.31 5.35
CA ILE A 39 1.61 1.57 4.06
C ILE A 39 1.79 2.49 2.86
N ASP A 40 2.39 1.94 1.81
CA ASP A 40 2.47 2.55 0.50
C ASP A 40 1.43 1.98 -0.46
N LEU A 41 0.87 2.85 -1.29
CA LEU A 41 -0.14 2.54 -2.30
C LEU A 41 0.32 3.03 -3.68
N ILE A 42 0.42 2.11 -4.64
CA ILE A 42 0.77 2.40 -6.03
C ILE A 42 -0.43 2.10 -6.93
N LEU A 43 -0.97 3.13 -7.60
CA LEU A 43 -2.15 3.06 -8.46
C LEU A 43 -1.77 3.07 -9.94
N GLY A 44 -1.42 1.91 -10.50
CA GLY A 44 -1.06 1.75 -11.90
C GLY A 44 -2.26 1.96 -12.85
N CYS A 45 -2.12 2.86 -13.82
CA CYS A 45 -3.14 3.11 -14.87
C CYS A 45 -3.44 1.90 -15.77
N ASN A 46 -2.67 0.83 -15.65
CA ASN A 46 -2.84 -0.46 -16.31
C ASN A 46 -3.71 -1.44 -15.50
N GLY A 47 -4.30 -1.01 -14.38
CA GLY A 47 -5.13 -1.86 -13.52
C GLY A 47 -4.34 -2.66 -12.48
N PHE A 48 -3.01 -2.52 -12.41
CA PHE A 48 -2.23 -3.06 -11.30
C PHE A 48 -2.21 -2.08 -10.14
N ILE A 49 -2.64 -2.54 -8.97
CA ILE A 49 -2.58 -1.79 -7.72
C ILE A 49 -1.69 -2.56 -6.75
N TRP A 50 -0.67 -1.91 -6.21
CA TRP A 50 0.18 -2.51 -5.19
C TRP A 50 0.00 -1.80 -3.86
N VAL A 51 -0.05 -2.58 -2.78
CA VAL A 51 -0.21 -2.12 -1.39
C VAL A 51 0.84 -2.83 -0.55
N GLY A 52 1.73 -2.12 0.14
CA GLY A 52 2.80 -2.74 0.94
C GLY A 52 3.23 -1.93 2.14
N GLU A 53 4.10 -2.50 2.97
CA GLU A 53 4.76 -1.81 4.08
C GLU A 53 5.54 -0.58 3.55
N HIS A 54 5.42 0.57 4.21
CA HIS A 54 6.27 1.71 3.87
C HIS A 54 7.71 1.44 4.35
N ILE A 55 8.66 1.56 3.44
CA ILE A 55 10.09 1.38 3.72
C ILE A 55 10.79 2.72 3.50
N ASP A 56 11.25 3.33 4.60
CA ASP A 56 12.08 4.54 4.57
C ASP A 56 13.39 4.22 3.84
N THR A 57 13.60 4.80 2.66
CA THR A 57 14.78 4.53 1.79
C THR A 57 16.11 5.08 2.33
N LYS A 58 16.20 5.34 3.64
CA LYS A 58 17.39 5.88 4.32
C LYS A 58 18.34 4.80 4.84
N ASP A 59 17.83 3.60 5.13
CA ASP A 59 18.60 2.56 5.83
C ASP A 59 19.31 1.56 4.89
N ASP A 60 18.96 1.50 3.61
CA ASP A 60 19.61 0.64 2.59
C ASP A 60 20.70 1.39 1.79
N MET A 61 21.47 2.25 2.48
CA MET A 61 22.78 2.67 1.98
C MET A 61 23.77 1.52 2.16
N VAL A 62 23.70 0.54 1.26
CA VAL A 62 24.74 -0.50 1.12
C VAL A 62 26.00 0.19 0.58
N GLU A 63 26.84 0.69 1.49
CA GLU A 63 28.17 1.19 1.16
C GLU A 63 29.05 0.01 0.72
N ASP A 64 29.09 -0.23 -0.59
CA ASP A 64 30.01 -1.15 -1.24
C ASP A 64 31.44 -0.54 -1.23
N GLN A 65 32.05 -0.47 -0.03
CA GLN A 65 33.42 0.00 0.17
C GLN A 65 34.29 -1.06 0.82
N VAL A 66 35.06 -1.74 -0.04
CA VAL A 66 36.19 -2.59 0.32
C VAL A 66 37.27 -1.76 1.03
N ALA A 67 37.30 -1.79 2.36
CA ALA A 67 38.42 -1.28 3.15
C ALA A 67 38.70 -2.16 4.39
N LYS A 68 39.87 -2.79 4.37
CA LYS A 68 40.33 -3.80 5.33
C LYS A 68 40.87 -3.18 6.63
N SER A 69 40.33 -3.56 7.79
CA SER A 69 41.07 -3.49 9.07
C SER A 69 40.65 -4.57 10.06
N GLU A 70 41.50 -5.59 10.16
CA GLU A 70 41.70 -6.46 11.33
C GLU A 70 41.99 -5.60 12.57
N GLN A 71 41.66 -5.91 13.82
CA GLN A 71 40.95 -7.01 14.52
C GLN A 71 40.30 -6.33 15.76
N GLN A 72 39.40 -6.88 16.58
CA GLN A 72 39.03 -8.24 17.01
C GLN A 72 37.60 -8.10 17.69
N ASN A 73 36.80 -9.09 18.13
CA ASN A 73 36.96 -10.54 18.34
C ASN A 73 35.57 -11.26 18.48
N GLU A 74 35.59 -12.60 18.59
CA GLU A 74 34.66 -13.50 19.32
C GLU A 74 33.13 -13.24 19.36
N ASN A 75 32.42 -13.57 18.27
CA ASN A 75 31.48 -14.70 18.26
C ASN A 75 31.04 -15.06 16.80
N PRO A 76 31.53 -16.15 16.19
CA PRO A 76 31.20 -16.52 14.82
C PRO A 76 30.00 -17.47 14.78
N GLY A 77 28.76 -16.96 14.84
CA GLY A 77 27.62 -17.88 14.92
C GLY A 77 26.19 -17.36 14.99
N ASP A 78 25.87 -16.14 14.55
CA ASP A 78 24.48 -15.85 14.09
C ASP A 78 24.38 -14.63 13.15
N ASN A 79 24.99 -14.73 11.96
CA ASN A 79 24.70 -13.80 10.86
C ASN A 79 23.56 -14.34 9.97
N PHE A 80 22.50 -14.90 10.58
CA PHE A 80 21.23 -14.91 9.88
C PHE A 80 20.81 -13.47 9.63
N SER A 81 20.55 -13.16 8.36
CA SER A 81 19.85 -11.95 7.95
C SER A 81 18.66 -11.73 8.87
N LYS A 82 18.66 -10.63 9.62
CA LYS A 82 17.58 -10.29 10.54
C LYS A 82 16.31 -10.11 9.70
N GLU A 83 15.50 -11.16 9.60
CA GLU A 83 14.24 -11.15 8.86
C GLU A 83 13.34 -10.09 9.51
N THR A 84 13.33 -8.88 8.94
CA THR A 84 12.50 -7.78 9.42
C THR A 84 11.06 -8.09 9.05
N TYR A 85 10.41 -8.90 9.88
CA TYR A 85 9.01 -9.25 9.74
C TYR A 85 8.15 -7.99 9.82
N THR A 86 7.44 -7.67 8.74
CA THR A 86 6.35 -6.69 8.71
C THR A 86 5.43 -6.92 9.90
N SER A 87 5.10 -5.88 10.67
CA SER A 87 4.35 -6.05 11.92
C SER A 87 2.94 -6.63 11.69
N VAL A 88 2.32 -7.22 12.73
CA VAL A 88 0.94 -7.73 12.64
C VAL A 88 -0.02 -6.60 12.22
N GLU A 89 0.15 -5.41 12.78
CA GLU A 89 -0.65 -4.22 12.50
C GLU A 89 -0.49 -3.74 11.05
N ILE A 90 0.75 -3.63 10.55
CA ILE A 90 0.99 -3.25 9.15
C ILE A 90 0.40 -4.29 8.19
N ARG A 91 0.54 -5.60 8.48
CA ARG A 91 -0.13 -6.65 7.68
C ARG A 91 -1.65 -6.52 7.69
N GLN A 92 -2.24 -6.17 8.84
CA GLN A 92 -3.68 -5.91 8.93
C GLN A 92 -4.09 -4.69 8.08
N ASN A 93 -3.30 -3.60 8.10
CA ASN A 93 -3.53 -2.40 7.30
C ASN A 93 -3.41 -2.67 5.79
N ILE A 94 -2.39 -3.43 5.36
CA ILE A 94 -2.25 -3.91 3.97
C ILE A 94 -3.50 -4.72 3.56
N CYS A 95 -3.94 -5.66 4.39
CA CYS A 95 -5.13 -6.48 4.10
C CYS A 95 -6.42 -5.64 4.03
N ARG A 96 -6.61 -4.65 4.92
CA ARG A 96 -7.77 -3.73 4.88
C ARG A 96 -7.76 -2.88 3.63
N ALA A 97 -6.63 -2.28 3.26
CA ALA A 97 -6.51 -1.50 2.03
C ALA A 97 -6.70 -2.36 0.77
N ALA A 98 -6.19 -3.58 0.75
CA ALA A 98 -6.41 -4.52 -0.36
C ALA A 98 -7.87 -4.97 -0.47
N ASN A 99 -8.56 -5.22 0.65
CA ASN A 99 -9.99 -5.54 0.65
C ASN A 99 -10.85 -4.35 0.26
N ALA A 100 -10.50 -3.13 0.67
CA ALA A 100 -11.13 -1.90 0.17
C ALA A 100 -11.05 -1.81 -1.37
N VAL A 101 -9.88 -2.06 -1.97
CA VAL A 101 -9.72 -2.10 -3.44
C VAL A 101 -10.60 -3.18 -4.08
N ARG A 102 -10.71 -4.38 -3.49
CA ARG A 102 -11.59 -5.46 -3.98
C ARG A 102 -13.06 -5.05 -3.97
N VAL A 103 -13.55 -4.48 -2.87
CA VAL A 103 -14.94 -4.04 -2.72
C VAL A 103 -15.27 -2.92 -3.72
N LEU A 104 -14.42 -1.89 -3.82
CA LEU A 104 -14.57 -0.80 -4.78
C LEU A 104 -14.57 -1.29 -6.23
N CYS A 105 -13.68 -2.25 -6.55
CA CYS A 105 -13.62 -2.89 -7.86
C CYS A 105 -14.92 -3.65 -8.20
N ALA A 106 -15.43 -4.45 -7.26
CA ALA A 106 -16.63 -5.25 -7.45
C ALA A 106 -17.91 -4.40 -7.52
N LEU A 107 -17.95 -3.25 -6.83
CA LEU A 107 -19.00 -2.23 -6.96
C LEU A 107 -18.85 -1.36 -8.23
N GLY A 108 -17.77 -1.51 -9.00
CA GLY A 108 -17.51 -0.73 -10.21
C GLY A 108 -17.22 0.76 -9.94
N PHE A 109 -16.70 1.09 -8.77
CA PHE A 109 -16.41 2.47 -8.37
C PHE A 109 -15.01 2.90 -8.84
N ASN A 110 -14.84 4.21 -9.05
CA ASN A 110 -13.54 4.77 -9.41
C ASN A 110 -12.55 4.60 -8.24
N ILE A 111 -11.41 3.99 -8.52
CA ILE A 111 -10.38 3.72 -7.53
C ILE A 111 -9.40 4.90 -7.51
N THR A 112 -9.40 5.63 -6.40
CA THR A 112 -8.42 6.67 -6.05
C THR A 112 -7.98 6.50 -4.61
N ALA A 113 -6.81 7.03 -4.25
CA ALA A 113 -6.28 6.96 -2.88
C ALA A 113 -7.30 7.45 -1.85
N ASP A 114 -7.95 8.59 -2.10
CA ASP A 114 -8.97 9.17 -1.21
C ASP A 114 -10.11 8.18 -0.88
N VAL A 115 -10.67 7.52 -1.91
CA VAL A 115 -11.79 6.59 -1.76
C VAL A 115 -11.34 5.27 -1.09
N ILE A 116 -10.10 4.83 -1.33
CA ILE A 116 -9.50 3.70 -0.60
C ILE A 116 -9.36 4.05 0.88
N ILE A 117 -8.82 5.23 1.22
CA ILE A 117 -8.66 5.69 2.61
C ILE A 117 -10.01 5.80 3.32
N GLU A 118 -11.03 6.36 2.66
CA GLU A 118 -12.41 6.41 3.19
C GLU A 118 -12.98 5.01 3.43
N THR A 119 -12.78 4.08 2.49
CA THR A 119 -13.24 2.69 2.62
C THR A 119 -12.50 1.94 3.74
N VAL A 120 -11.20 2.18 3.93
CA VAL A 120 -10.44 1.62 5.05
C VAL A 120 -10.95 2.18 6.38
N LYS A 121 -11.26 3.48 6.47
CA LYS A 121 -11.86 4.09 7.67
C LYS A 121 -13.23 3.49 8.00
N LEU A 122 -14.08 3.25 7.00
CA LEU A 122 -15.34 2.52 7.19
C LEU A 122 -15.12 1.09 7.69
N SER A 123 -14.02 0.44 7.28
CA SER A 123 -13.71 -0.92 7.72
C SER A 123 -13.37 -1.04 9.21
N ASN A 124 -13.06 0.07 9.90
CA ASN A 124 -12.63 0.03 11.31
C ASN A 124 -13.70 -0.52 12.28
N SER A 125 -14.97 -0.57 11.86
CA SER A 125 -16.06 -1.16 12.64
C SER A 125 -16.37 -2.63 12.32
N VAL A 126 -15.59 -3.27 11.43
CA VAL A 126 -15.76 -4.69 11.03
C VAL A 126 -14.42 -5.42 11.00
N ASP A 127 -14.45 -6.73 11.10
CA ASP A 127 -13.25 -7.54 10.92
C ASP A 127 -12.81 -7.60 9.45
N ILE A 128 -11.51 -7.80 9.23
CA ILE A 128 -10.88 -7.75 7.89
C ILE A 128 -11.50 -8.76 6.92
N HIS A 129 -11.94 -9.90 7.43
CA HIS A 129 -12.58 -10.97 6.65
C HIS A 129 -14.05 -10.65 6.31
N GLU A 130 -14.75 -9.91 7.18
CA GLU A 130 -16.13 -9.45 6.98
C GLU A 130 -16.23 -8.34 5.92
N MET A 131 -15.14 -7.63 5.63
CA MET A 131 -15.08 -6.64 4.54
C MET A 131 -15.49 -7.21 3.16
N LEU A 132 -15.41 -8.53 2.97
CA LEU A 132 -15.81 -9.18 1.72
C LEU A 132 -17.26 -9.70 1.75
N GLY A 133 -17.99 -9.50 2.86
CA GLY A 133 -19.41 -9.82 3.02
C GLY A 133 -20.36 -8.76 2.46
N PRO A 134 -21.62 -9.13 2.14
CA PRO A 134 -22.57 -8.24 1.47
C PRO A 134 -22.93 -6.99 2.29
N GLU A 135 -22.92 -7.07 3.62
CA GLU A 135 -23.20 -5.97 4.54
C GLU A 135 -22.21 -4.81 4.33
N PHE A 136 -20.91 -5.13 4.18
CA PHE A 136 -19.88 -4.13 3.95
C PHE A 136 -19.97 -3.52 2.54
N TYR A 137 -20.40 -4.29 1.53
CA TYR A 137 -20.65 -3.77 0.18
C TYR A 137 -21.79 -2.75 0.17
N VAL A 138 -22.88 -3.01 0.91
CA VAL A 138 -23.99 -2.07 1.08
C VAL A 138 -23.50 -0.79 1.77
N LEU A 139 -22.76 -0.92 2.88
CA LEU A 139 -22.21 0.23 3.62
C LEU A 139 -21.30 1.12 2.74
N VAL A 140 -20.42 0.52 1.92
CA VAL A 140 -19.55 1.26 0.99
C VAL A 140 -20.36 1.92 -0.12
N ALA A 141 -21.40 1.27 -0.63
CA ALA A 141 -22.29 1.85 -1.64
C ALA A 141 -23.10 3.04 -1.10
N GLU A 142 -23.61 2.96 0.14
CA GLU A 142 -24.30 4.06 0.82
C GLU A 142 -23.35 5.26 1.06
N SER A 143 -22.12 4.99 1.51
CA SER A 143 -21.11 6.04 1.70
C SER A 143 -20.76 6.76 0.37
N GLU A 144 -20.60 6.01 -0.72
CA GLU A 144 -20.36 6.58 -2.06
C GLU A 144 -21.53 7.44 -2.55
N VAL A 145 -22.78 7.12 -2.18
CA VAL A 145 -23.95 7.97 -2.48
C VAL A 145 -23.84 9.31 -1.76
N GLU A 146 -23.51 9.34 -0.47
CA GLU A 146 -23.33 10.58 0.29
C GLU A 146 -22.14 11.40 -0.20
N ARG A 147 -21.02 10.76 -0.53
CA ARG A 147 -19.84 11.40 -1.12
C ARG A 147 -20.16 12.06 -2.48
N ARG A 148 -21.04 11.45 -3.29
CA ARG A 148 -21.55 12.05 -4.53
C ARG A 148 -22.57 13.16 -4.31
N ARG A 149 -23.33 13.14 -3.21
CA ARG A 149 -24.26 14.21 -2.83
C ARG A 149 -23.51 15.47 -2.37
N SER A 150 -22.47 15.32 -1.54
CA SER A 150 -21.65 16.45 -1.09
C SER A 150 -20.87 17.08 -2.25
N SER A 151 -20.25 16.28 -3.12
CA SER A 151 -19.49 16.76 -4.27
C SER A 151 -20.33 17.44 -5.38
N LYS A 152 -21.66 17.40 -5.30
CA LYS A 152 -22.59 18.10 -6.23
C LYS A 152 -23.14 19.43 -5.67
N ARG A 153 -22.78 19.81 -4.45
CA ARG A 153 -23.22 21.06 -3.79
C ARG A 153 -22.21 22.22 -3.97
N ILE A 154 -21.25 22.05 -4.89
CA ILE A 154 -20.22 23.01 -5.30
C ILE A 154 -20.35 23.19 -6.81
#